data_AF-A0A4Q1FTP9-F1
#
_entry.id   AF-A0A4Q1FTP9-F1
#
_cell.length_a   1.000
_cell.length_b   1.000
_cell.length_c   1.000
_cell.angle_alpha   90.00
_cell.angle_beta   90.00
_cell.angle_gamma   90.00
#
_symmetry.space_group_name_H-M   'P 1'
#
loop_
_entity.id
_entity.type
_entity.pdbx_description
1 polymer ?
#
loop_
_entity_poly.entity_id
_entity_poly.type
_entity_poly.pdbx_seq_one_letter_code
_entity_poly.pdbx_strand_id
1 'polypeptide(L)'
;MENFNAIIAAYETAYQKFVEDQAKLDAEQKKKEDEGKEKTSNFYRYMEHDVLKHNCVAYLLQDYLEVLGQDFTSGDKMENFKVNLGENLDKYTALAKFMEQAFEWDIMDYTFYPYYWANRKMWQEMYLSESVDPLFRSFLQAGMARVIVTVKPGFEDAVQFFLTTGKIWNGGEVPVIGDPMYMSIVDEMRQPIGKPQGKYWITRVPTTLTILQDKSTGLPVDQPLPFFVENNPENCENPSELETKTSFDQRDIQLFRSDKTESTLPKD
;
A
#
# COMPACT_ATOMS: atom_id res chain seq x y z
N MET A 1 -37.12 50.19 27.50
CA MET A 1 -37.28 48.83 26.94
C MET A 1 -36.37 48.62 25.72
N GLU A 2 -36.17 49.63 24.86
CA GLU A 2 -35.30 49.52 23.66
C GLU A 2 -33.84 49.13 23.95
N ASN A 3 -33.21 49.70 24.98
CA ASN A 3 -31.81 49.36 25.32
C ASN A 3 -31.61 47.89 25.74
N PHE A 4 -32.61 47.26 26.35
CA PHE A 4 -32.54 45.85 26.75
C PHE A 4 -32.58 44.92 25.54
N ASN A 5 -33.46 45.22 24.58
CA ASN A 5 -33.57 44.45 23.34
C ASN A 5 -32.30 44.57 22.48
N ALA A 6 -31.69 45.76 22.44
CA ALA A 6 -30.42 45.96 21.73
C ALA A 6 -29.25 45.14 22.33
N ILE A 7 -29.21 45.01 23.66
CA ILE A 7 -28.18 44.21 24.34
C ILE A 7 -28.37 42.70 24.09
N ILE A 8 -29.61 42.22 24.11
CA ILE A 8 -29.91 40.80 23.83
C ILE A 8 -29.57 40.45 22.38
N ALA A 9 -29.95 41.29 21.42
CA ALA A 9 -29.65 41.05 20.01
C ALA A 9 -28.14 41.00 19.73
N ALA A 10 -27.36 41.89 20.37
CA ALA A 10 -25.90 41.85 20.28
C ALA A 10 -25.30 40.58 20.90
N TYR A 11 -25.85 40.12 22.02
CA TYR A 11 -25.43 38.88 22.67
C TYR A 11 -25.74 37.64 21.81
N GLU A 12 -26.94 37.53 21.25
CA GLU A 12 -27.33 36.40 20.39
C GLU A 12 -26.49 36.34 19.12
N THR A 13 -26.16 37.50 18.53
CA THR A 13 -25.27 37.58 17.36
C THR A 13 -23.85 37.13 17.71
N ALA A 14 -23.32 37.54 18.87
CA ALA A 14 -22.01 37.10 19.34
C ALA A 14 -22.00 35.60 19.69
N TYR A 15 -23.09 35.09 20.27
CA TYR A 15 -23.25 33.69 20.61
C TYR A 15 -23.33 32.79 19.37
N GLN A 16 -24.10 33.20 18.35
CA GLN A 16 -24.15 32.50 17.06
C GLN A 16 -22.77 32.42 16.42
N LYS A 17 -22.02 33.54 16.41
CA LYS A 17 -20.66 33.57 15.89
C LYS A 17 -19.72 32.63 16.66
N PHE A 18 -19.83 32.59 17.99
CA PHE A 18 -19.06 31.68 18.84
C PHE A 18 -19.37 30.21 18.54
N VAL A 19 -20.65 29.85 18.38
CA VAL A 19 -21.07 28.47 18.05
C VAL A 19 -20.60 28.07 16.66
N GLU A 20 -20.67 28.98 15.67
CA GLU A 20 -20.14 28.73 14.32
C GLU A 20 -18.62 28.56 14.30
N ASP A 21 -17.89 29.39 15.04
CA ASP A 21 -16.44 29.30 15.15
C ASP A 21 -16.03 28.03 15.90
N GLN A 22 -16.75 27.62 16.94
CA GLN A 22 -16.54 26.35 17.64
C GLN A 22 -16.82 25.15 16.75
N ALA A 23 -17.92 25.15 16.00
CA ALA A 23 -18.23 24.08 15.04
C ALA A 23 -17.20 23.97 13.92
N LYS A 24 -16.64 25.09 13.44
CA LYS A 24 -15.54 25.08 12.46
C LYS A 24 -14.25 24.50 13.05
N LEU A 25 -13.89 24.89 14.28
CA LEU A 25 -12.71 24.37 14.97
C LEU A 25 -12.84 22.87 15.27
N ASP A 26 -14.01 22.41 15.73
CA ASP A 26 -14.29 21.00 15.98
C ASP A 26 -14.24 20.19 14.67
N ALA A 27 -14.77 20.73 13.57
CA ALA A 27 -14.70 20.09 12.25
C ALA A 27 -13.27 20.05 11.70
N GLU A 28 -12.47 21.09 11.91
CA GLU A 28 -11.07 21.14 11.49
C GLU A 28 -10.19 20.20 12.34
N GLN A 29 -10.43 20.12 13.66
CA GLN A 29 -9.80 19.14 14.55
C GLN A 29 -10.17 17.73 14.15
N LYS A 30 -11.45 17.44 13.89
CA LYS A 30 -11.90 16.11 13.46
C LYS A 30 -11.27 15.69 12.14
N LYS A 31 -11.16 16.61 11.16
CA LYS A 31 -10.43 16.34 9.91
C LYS A 31 -8.93 16.08 10.14
N LYS A 32 -8.26 16.89 10.96
CA LYS A 32 -6.85 16.67 11.30
C LYS A 32 -6.62 15.38 12.10
N GLU A 33 -7.56 15.01 12.96
CA GLU A 33 -7.55 13.74 13.67
C GLU A 33 -7.77 12.56 12.72
N ASP A 34 -8.69 12.67 11.76
CA ASP A 34 -8.97 11.59 10.81
C ASP A 34 -7.81 11.41 9.81
N GLU A 35 -7.22 12.49 9.30
CA GLU A 35 -5.98 12.47 8.51
C GLU A 35 -4.77 11.97 9.31
N GLY A 36 -4.72 12.31 10.61
CA GLY A 36 -3.73 11.78 11.54
C GLY A 36 -3.89 10.28 11.74
N LYS A 37 -5.12 9.80 11.99
CA LYS A 37 -5.44 8.38 12.16
C LYS A 37 -5.07 7.56 10.93
N GLU A 38 -5.28 8.06 9.72
CA GLU A 38 -4.93 7.32 8.49
C GLU A 38 -3.41 7.15 8.34
N LYS A 39 -2.63 8.23 8.52
CA LYS A 39 -1.16 8.16 8.52
C LYS A 39 -0.63 7.29 9.64
N THR A 40 -1.24 7.36 10.82
CA THR A 40 -0.90 6.56 11.99
C THR A 40 -1.30 5.08 11.81
N SER A 41 -2.38 4.78 11.08
CA SER A 41 -2.82 3.40 10.83
C SER A 41 -1.87 2.65 9.90
N ASN A 42 -1.45 3.27 8.78
CA ASN A 42 -0.45 2.65 7.91
C ASN A 42 0.89 2.46 8.63
N PHE A 43 1.28 3.44 9.46
CA PHE A 43 2.48 3.33 10.29
C PHE A 43 2.44 2.09 11.22
N TYR A 44 1.30 1.80 11.86
CA TYR A 44 1.16 0.61 12.70
C TYR A 44 1.30 -0.69 11.90
N ARG A 45 0.73 -0.76 10.69
CA ARG A 45 0.87 -1.93 9.81
C ARG A 45 2.31 -2.17 9.40
N TYR A 46 3.05 -1.11 9.05
CA TYR A 46 4.48 -1.23 8.74
C TYR A 46 5.29 -1.71 9.94
N MET A 47 5.00 -1.21 11.14
CA MET A 47 5.72 -1.62 12.35
C MET A 47 5.40 -3.07 12.75
N GLU A 48 4.13 -3.49 12.69
CA GLU A 48 3.74 -4.89 12.85
C GLU A 48 4.50 -5.77 11.85
N HIS A 49 4.52 -5.34 10.59
CA HIS A 49 5.18 -6.08 9.51
C HIS A 49 6.68 -6.26 9.75
N ASP A 50 7.39 -5.16 10.02
CA ASP A 50 8.84 -5.15 10.24
C ASP A 50 9.24 -5.98 11.46
N VAL A 51 8.51 -5.85 12.58
CA VAL A 51 8.79 -6.61 13.80
C VAL A 51 8.54 -8.10 13.59
N LEU A 52 7.47 -8.49 12.92
CA LEU A 52 7.19 -9.90 12.63
C LEU A 52 8.24 -10.50 11.70
N LYS A 53 8.60 -9.79 10.62
CA LYS A 53 9.67 -10.20 9.71
C LYS A 53 10.99 -10.39 10.45
N HIS A 54 11.39 -9.40 11.26
CA HIS A 54 12.60 -9.47 12.07
C HIS A 54 12.62 -10.72 12.97
N ASN A 55 11.52 -10.99 13.68
CA ASN A 55 11.40 -12.18 14.54
C ASN A 55 11.45 -13.49 13.74
N CYS A 56 10.81 -13.55 12.56
CA CYS A 56 10.87 -14.72 11.69
C CYS A 56 12.31 -15.01 11.22
N VAL A 57 13.04 -13.98 10.77
CA VAL A 57 14.45 -14.13 10.37
C VAL A 57 15.32 -14.56 11.55
N ALA A 58 15.12 -13.96 12.72
CA ALA A 58 15.84 -14.35 13.94
C ALA A 58 15.56 -15.82 14.32
N TYR A 59 14.30 -16.27 14.19
CA TYR A 59 13.91 -17.66 14.44
C TYR A 59 14.56 -18.63 13.45
N LEU A 60 14.60 -18.29 12.16
CA LEU A 60 15.22 -19.12 11.12
C LEU A 60 16.73 -19.25 11.31
N LEU A 61 17.39 -18.20 11.79
CA LEU A 61 18.84 -18.18 11.97
C LEU A 61 19.33 -18.94 13.21
N GLN A 62 18.45 -19.20 14.20
CA GLN A 62 18.70 -19.87 15.49
C GLN A 62 19.79 -19.23 16.38
N ASP A 63 20.94 -18.87 15.82
CA ASP A 63 22.05 -18.11 16.40
C ASP A 63 22.13 -16.69 15.80
N TYR A 64 21.03 -15.96 15.89
CA TYR A 64 20.90 -14.66 15.23
C TYR A 64 21.84 -13.57 15.80
N LEU A 65 22.32 -13.74 17.04
CA LEU A 65 23.12 -12.72 17.75
C LEU A 65 24.55 -12.61 17.22
N GLU A 66 25.16 -13.71 16.79
CA GLU A 66 26.50 -13.70 16.20
C GLU A 66 26.44 -13.52 14.66
N VAL A 67 25.32 -13.89 14.06
CA VAL A 67 25.15 -13.88 12.61
C VAL A 67 24.74 -12.51 12.08
N LEU A 68 23.85 -11.77 12.76
CA LEU A 68 23.35 -10.47 12.31
C LEU A 68 24.15 -9.30 12.90
N GLY A 69 24.13 -8.15 12.23
CA GLY A 69 24.72 -6.91 12.75
C GLY A 69 26.25 -6.88 12.71
N GLN A 70 26.87 -7.64 11.81
CA GLN A 70 28.32 -7.63 11.63
C GLN A 70 28.80 -6.29 11.06
N ASP A 71 29.92 -5.79 11.60
CA ASP A 71 30.56 -4.56 11.12
C ASP A 71 31.53 -4.86 9.98
N PHE A 72 31.24 -4.28 8.82
CA PHE A 72 32.09 -4.35 7.62
C PHE A 72 32.65 -2.99 7.24
N THR A 73 32.55 -2.00 8.11
CA THR A 73 33.05 -0.66 7.88
C THR A 73 34.16 -0.33 8.87
N SER A 74 34.97 0.65 8.55
CA SER A 74 35.98 1.15 9.48
C SER A 74 36.23 2.62 9.22
N GLY A 75 36.43 3.38 10.30
CA GLY A 75 36.69 4.81 10.26
C GLY A 75 35.43 5.64 10.51
N ASP A 76 35.58 6.65 11.37
CA ASP A 76 34.45 7.45 11.88
C ASP A 76 34.22 8.74 11.07
N LYS A 77 35.10 9.04 10.12
CA LYS A 77 35.08 10.26 9.30
C LYS A 77 35.15 9.91 7.82
N MET A 78 34.51 10.75 6.99
CA MET A 78 34.46 10.60 5.53
C MET A 78 35.85 10.39 4.90
N GLU A 79 36.88 11.05 5.43
CA GLU A 79 38.27 10.95 4.97
C GLU A 79 38.90 9.55 5.16
N ASN A 80 38.43 8.79 6.15
CA ASN A 80 38.98 7.49 6.54
C ASN A 80 37.96 6.34 6.45
N PHE A 81 36.77 6.60 5.94
CA PHE A 81 35.72 5.60 5.79
C PHE A 81 36.15 4.57 4.73
N LYS A 82 36.27 3.32 5.15
CA LYS A 82 36.53 2.19 4.26
C LYS A 82 35.52 1.07 4.51
N VAL A 83 35.12 0.43 3.42
CA VAL A 83 34.38 -0.83 3.48
C VAL A 83 35.39 -1.96 3.43
N ASN A 84 35.33 -2.86 4.40
CA ASN A 84 36.16 -4.05 4.49
C ASN A 84 35.60 -5.10 3.51
N LEU A 85 36.01 -5.00 2.25
CA LEU A 85 35.69 -5.96 1.21
C LEU A 85 36.47 -7.26 1.48
N GLY A 86 35.75 -8.38 1.58
CA GLY A 86 36.35 -9.68 1.82
C GLY A 86 35.29 -10.79 1.85
N GLU A 87 35.76 -12.04 1.95
CA GLU A 87 34.91 -13.23 1.88
C GLU A 87 33.77 -13.23 2.92
N ASN A 88 34.00 -12.63 4.10
CA ASN A 88 32.98 -12.52 5.14
C ASN A 88 31.84 -11.56 4.75
N LEU A 89 32.16 -10.42 4.11
CA LEU A 89 31.15 -9.50 3.60
C LEU A 89 30.34 -10.16 2.49
N ASP A 90 30.97 -10.94 1.61
CA ASP A 90 30.29 -11.65 0.54
C ASP A 90 29.32 -12.71 1.10
N LYS A 91 29.76 -13.51 2.08
CA LYS A 91 28.90 -14.48 2.78
C LYS A 91 27.72 -13.80 3.49
N TYR A 92 27.98 -12.70 4.19
CA TYR A 92 26.94 -11.95 4.88
C TYR A 92 25.94 -11.31 3.90
N THR A 93 26.43 -10.75 2.80
CA THR A 93 25.58 -10.16 1.76
C THR A 93 24.74 -11.23 1.04
N ALA A 94 25.32 -12.41 0.78
CA ALA A 94 24.58 -13.55 0.24
C ALA A 94 23.48 -14.02 1.21
N LEU A 95 23.75 -14.03 2.51
CA LEU A 95 22.76 -14.32 3.54
C LEU A 95 21.63 -13.30 3.56
N ALA A 96 21.96 -12.02 3.60
CA ALA A 96 20.97 -10.95 3.58
C ALA A 96 20.11 -11.06 2.32
N LYS A 97 20.71 -11.22 1.13
CA LYS A 97 19.97 -11.40 -0.12
C LYS A 97 19.03 -12.60 -0.08
N PHE A 98 19.52 -13.75 0.37
CA PHE A 98 18.71 -14.97 0.46
C PHE A 98 17.51 -14.77 1.38
N MET A 99 17.71 -14.25 2.59
CA MET A 99 16.61 -14.04 3.55
C MET A 99 15.58 -13.02 3.06
N GLU A 100 16.04 -11.96 2.38
CA GLU A 100 15.17 -10.92 1.87
C GLU A 100 14.40 -11.33 0.60
N GLN A 101 14.99 -12.17 -0.26
CA GLN A 101 14.42 -12.50 -1.59
C GLN A 101 13.72 -13.86 -1.66
N ALA A 102 14.11 -14.82 -0.83
CA ALA A 102 13.55 -16.18 -0.89
C ALA A 102 12.10 -16.24 -0.40
N PHE A 103 11.66 -15.28 0.41
CA PHE A 103 10.34 -15.24 1.01
C PHE A 103 9.54 -14.04 0.52
N GLU A 104 8.24 -14.22 0.34
CA GLU A 104 7.32 -13.14 -0.05
C GLU A 104 6.86 -12.38 1.18
N TRP A 105 7.73 -11.52 1.72
CA TRP A 105 7.42 -10.76 2.93
C TRP A 105 6.20 -9.86 2.74
N ASP A 106 6.03 -9.23 1.58
CA ASP A 106 4.88 -8.36 1.31
C ASP A 106 3.52 -9.06 1.44
N ILE A 107 3.49 -10.40 1.30
CA ILE A 107 2.29 -11.22 1.35
C ILE A 107 2.42 -12.23 2.51
N MET A 108 2.33 -11.72 3.74
CA MET A 108 2.34 -12.56 4.94
C MET A 108 1.01 -12.50 5.68
N ASP A 109 0.59 -13.66 6.22
CA ASP A 109 -0.56 -13.78 7.11
C ASP A 109 -0.07 -14.00 8.55
N TYR A 110 -0.74 -13.39 9.53
CA TYR A 110 -0.35 -13.49 10.93
C TYR A 110 -1.53 -13.54 11.89
N THR A 111 -1.34 -14.25 12.99
CA THR A 111 -2.31 -14.37 14.08
C THR A 111 -1.61 -14.15 15.41
N PHE A 112 -2.12 -13.21 16.21
CA PHE A 112 -1.57 -12.89 17.52
C PHE A 112 -2.15 -13.80 18.60
N TYR A 113 -1.28 -14.34 19.43
CA TYR A 113 -1.65 -15.06 20.64
C TYR A 113 -1.52 -14.12 21.85
N PRO A 114 -2.46 -14.17 22.82
CA PRO A 114 -2.52 -13.15 23.87
C PRO A 114 -1.33 -13.14 24.84
N TYR A 115 -1.22 -12.06 25.63
CA TYR A 115 -0.12 -11.75 26.56
C TYR A 115 0.28 -12.87 27.52
N TYR A 116 -0.62 -13.79 27.87
CA TYR A 116 -0.29 -14.87 28.81
C TYR A 116 0.68 -15.92 28.24
N TRP A 117 0.95 -15.88 26.92
CA TRP A 117 2.03 -16.65 26.30
C TRP A 117 3.41 -15.97 26.43
N ALA A 118 3.46 -14.70 26.85
CA ALA A 118 4.70 -13.99 27.12
C ALA A 118 5.32 -14.37 28.47
N ASN A 119 6.49 -13.81 28.76
CA ASN A 119 7.08 -13.87 30.09
C ASN A 119 6.14 -13.23 31.13
N ARG A 120 5.90 -13.94 32.25
CA ARG A 120 5.03 -13.48 33.36
C ARG A 120 5.34 -12.07 33.87
N LYS A 121 6.61 -11.64 33.80
CA LYS A 121 7.03 -10.30 34.23
C LYS A 121 6.40 -9.17 33.38
N MET A 122 6.03 -9.46 32.13
CA MET A 122 5.52 -8.49 31.17
C MET A 122 3.99 -8.47 31.08
N TRP A 123 3.29 -9.39 31.76
CA TRP A 123 1.83 -9.53 31.62
C TRP A 123 1.06 -8.27 32.01
N GLN A 124 1.47 -7.58 33.08
CA GLN A 124 0.80 -6.36 33.52
C GLN A 124 0.96 -5.24 32.49
N GLU A 125 2.16 -5.07 31.95
CA GLU A 125 2.47 -4.05 30.93
C GLU A 125 1.72 -4.33 29.62
N MET A 126 1.80 -5.56 29.12
CA MET A 126 1.09 -5.96 27.91
C MET A 126 -0.42 -5.83 28.08
N TYR A 127 -1.01 -6.31 29.18
CA TYR A 127 -2.47 -6.22 29.41
C TYR A 127 -2.99 -4.78 29.44
N LEU A 128 -2.20 -3.86 30.02
CA LEU A 128 -2.55 -2.43 30.13
C LEU A 128 -2.20 -1.64 28.86
N SER A 129 -1.61 -2.28 27.84
CA SER A 129 -1.27 -1.61 26.59
C SER A 129 -2.55 -1.28 25.81
N GLU A 130 -2.67 -0.01 25.41
CA GLU A 130 -3.80 0.49 24.65
C GLU A 130 -3.35 1.11 23.33
N SER A 131 -4.19 0.95 22.30
CA SER A 131 -4.05 1.64 21.03
C SER A 131 -5.44 1.96 20.49
N VAL A 132 -5.53 3.03 19.70
CA VAL A 132 -6.73 3.42 18.96
C VAL A 132 -7.07 2.38 17.89
N ASP A 133 -6.06 1.71 17.32
CA ASP A 133 -6.24 0.63 16.34
C ASP A 133 -6.39 -0.72 17.06
N PRO A 134 -7.53 -1.43 16.88
CA PRO A 134 -7.75 -2.73 17.51
C PRO A 134 -6.71 -3.79 17.15
N LEU A 135 -6.22 -3.83 15.90
CA LEU A 135 -5.24 -4.83 15.48
C LEU A 135 -3.87 -4.54 16.10
N PHE A 136 -3.48 -3.27 16.10
CA PHE A 136 -2.22 -2.85 16.73
C PHE A 136 -2.27 -3.02 18.24
N ARG A 137 -3.42 -2.79 18.87
CA ARG A 137 -3.63 -3.14 20.27
C ARG A 137 -3.44 -4.64 20.50
N SER A 138 -4.00 -5.49 19.66
CA SER A 138 -3.79 -6.94 19.74
C SER A 138 -2.32 -7.32 19.57
N PHE A 139 -1.56 -6.61 18.72
CA PHE A 139 -0.12 -6.77 18.59
C PHE A 139 0.64 -6.41 19.88
N LEU A 140 0.33 -5.26 20.50
CA LEU A 140 0.96 -4.84 21.77
C LEU A 140 0.61 -5.78 22.93
N GLN A 141 -0.61 -6.30 22.94
CA GLN A 141 -1.10 -7.26 23.94
C GLN A 141 -0.71 -8.70 23.60
N ALA A 142 0.06 -8.96 22.52
CA ALA A 142 0.45 -10.29 22.12
C ALA A 142 1.68 -10.76 22.89
N GLY A 143 1.66 -12.03 23.32
CA GLY A 143 2.86 -12.68 23.87
C GLY A 143 3.60 -13.52 22.84
N MET A 144 2.90 -13.98 21.81
CA MET A 144 3.43 -14.76 20.70
C MET A 144 2.65 -14.43 19.44
N ALA A 145 3.23 -14.69 18.26
CA ALA A 145 2.55 -14.57 16.99
C ALA A 145 2.80 -15.85 16.16
N ARG A 146 1.78 -16.28 15.41
CA ARG A 146 1.91 -17.26 14.34
C ARG A 146 1.97 -16.49 13.02
N VAL A 147 3.04 -16.67 12.25
CA VAL A 147 3.20 -16.05 10.94
C VAL A 147 3.27 -17.15 9.89
N ILE A 148 2.58 -16.95 8.77
CA ILE A 148 2.62 -17.79 7.58
C ILE A 148 3.22 -16.94 6.47
N VAL A 149 4.38 -17.35 5.97
CA VAL A 149 5.09 -16.69 4.87
C VAL A 149 5.27 -17.70 3.75
N THR A 150 4.96 -17.30 2.53
CA THR A 150 5.17 -18.11 1.33
C THR A 150 6.61 -17.97 0.82
N VAL A 151 7.13 -19.05 0.26
CA VAL A 151 8.42 -19.05 -0.43
C VAL A 151 8.19 -18.61 -1.86
N LYS A 152 9.05 -17.72 -2.37
CA LYS A 152 8.98 -17.23 -3.74
C LYS A 152 9.22 -18.40 -4.70
N PRO A 153 8.42 -18.54 -5.78
CA PRO A 153 8.61 -19.62 -6.74
C PRO A 153 10.03 -19.64 -7.32
N GLY A 154 10.67 -20.80 -7.31
CA GLY A 154 12.07 -21.01 -7.70
C GLY A 154 13.06 -21.06 -6.52
N PHE A 155 12.66 -20.66 -5.31
CA PHE A 155 13.48 -20.73 -4.09
C PHE A 155 13.19 -21.94 -3.20
N GLU A 156 12.26 -22.82 -3.59
CA GLU A 156 11.79 -23.93 -2.76
C GLU A 156 12.91 -24.90 -2.35
N ASP A 157 13.71 -25.35 -3.32
CA ASP A 157 14.81 -26.28 -3.08
C ASP A 157 15.91 -25.65 -2.21
N ALA A 158 16.20 -24.37 -2.43
CA ALA A 158 17.20 -23.63 -1.65
C ALA A 158 16.75 -23.42 -0.20
N VAL A 159 15.48 -23.10 0.02
CA VAL A 159 14.90 -22.97 1.36
C VAL A 159 14.83 -24.33 2.05
N GLN A 160 14.44 -25.39 1.36
CA GLN A 160 14.44 -26.76 1.91
C GLN A 160 15.85 -27.19 2.33
N PHE A 161 16.86 -26.89 1.50
CA PHE A 161 18.26 -27.15 1.84
C PHE A 161 18.69 -26.35 3.07
N PHE A 162 18.33 -25.06 3.15
CA PHE A 162 18.64 -24.21 4.29
C PHE A 162 18.00 -24.73 5.58
N LEU A 163 16.71 -25.10 5.56
CA LEU A 163 16.00 -25.65 6.72
C LEU A 163 16.58 -26.99 7.20
N THR A 164 17.12 -27.80 6.28
CA THR A 164 17.68 -29.12 6.62
C THR A 164 19.12 -29.02 7.12
N THR A 165 19.93 -28.14 6.55
CA THR A 165 21.38 -28.11 6.76
C THR A 165 21.89 -26.90 7.55
N GLY A 166 21.07 -25.86 7.69
CA GLY A 166 21.47 -24.56 8.25
C GLY A 166 22.45 -23.78 7.36
N LYS A 167 22.70 -24.24 6.13
CA LYS A 167 23.63 -23.60 5.19
C LYS A 167 22.89 -23.03 3.99
N ILE A 168 23.38 -21.90 3.52
CA ILE A 168 22.85 -21.23 2.33
C ILE A 168 23.39 -21.93 1.10
N TRP A 169 22.50 -22.16 0.14
CA TRP A 169 22.90 -22.68 -1.15
C TRP A 169 23.62 -21.59 -1.95
N ASN A 170 24.94 -21.73 -2.13
CA ASN A 170 25.79 -20.74 -2.79
C ASN A 170 26.05 -21.05 -4.28
N GLY A 171 25.11 -21.74 -4.96
CA GLY A 171 25.21 -22.01 -6.41
C GLY A 171 26.13 -23.17 -6.81
N GLY A 172 25.90 -24.37 -6.27
CA GLY A 172 26.44 -25.65 -6.77
C GLY A 172 25.35 -26.51 -7.43
N GLU A 173 25.67 -27.74 -7.87
CA GLU A 173 24.68 -28.67 -8.45
C GLU A 173 23.87 -29.43 -7.37
N VAL A 174 22.54 -29.34 -7.48
CA VAL A 174 21.64 -30.50 -7.38
C VAL A 174 21.04 -30.65 -8.78
N PRO A 175 21.07 -31.83 -9.44
CA PRO A 175 20.83 -31.89 -10.87
C PRO A 175 19.34 -31.83 -11.21
N VAL A 176 18.86 -30.66 -11.66
CA VAL A 176 17.89 -30.52 -12.75
C VAL A 176 18.24 -29.25 -13.56
N ILE A 177 18.12 -29.35 -14.88
CA ILE A 177 18.61 -28.42 -15.91
C ILE A 177 17.91 -27.04 -15.89
N GLY A 178 18.69 -25.95 -15.77
CA GLY A 178 18.30 -24.55 -16.04
C GLY A 178 18.44 -23.59 -14.85
N ASP A 179 19.59 -22.93 -14.70
CA ASP A 179 19.94 -22.12 -13.51
C ASP A 179 19.23 -20.74 -13.47
N PRO A 180 18.36 -20.42 -12.46
CA PRO A 180 17.47 -19.25 -12.46
C PRO A 180 17.57 -18.28 -11.26
N MET A 181 18.51 -18.40 -10.32
CA MET A 181 18.39 -17.75 -9.00
C MET A 181 18.85 -16.27 -8.91
N TYR A 182 19.20 -15.63 -10.02
CA TYR A 182 19.31 -14.16 -10.12
C TYR A 182 18.17 -13.63 -11.01
N MET A 183 16.99 -13.43 -10.42
CA MET A 183 15.99 -12.58 -11.05
C MET A 183 16.49 -11.15 -10.91
N SER A 184 16.94 -10.55 -12.01
CA SER A 184 17.21 -9.12 -12.02
C SER A 184 15.91 -8.36 -11.74
N ILE A 185 15.96 -7.16 -11.16
CA ILE A 185 14.77 -6.29 -10.99
C ILE A 185 14.02 -6.15 -12.34
N VAL A 186 14.76 -6.19 -13.45
CA VAL A 186 14.22 -6.16 -14.81
C VAL A 186 13.43 -7.42 -15.15
N ASP A 187 13.85 -8.61 -14.70
CA ASP A 187 13.15 -9.87 -14.93
C ASP A 187 11.94 -10.04 -14.01
N GLU A 188 11.97 -9.43 -12.81
CA GLU A 188 10.79 -9.29 -11.94
C GLU A 188 9.71 -8.41 -12.58
N MET A 189 10.09 -7.26 -13.17
CA MET A 189 9.17 -6.43 -13.95
C MET A 189 8.66 -7.11 -15.24
N ARG A 190 9.40 -8.09 -15.76
CA ARG A 190 9.05 -8.85 -16.99
C ARG A 190 8.26 -10.12 -16.70
N GLN A 191 8.07 -10.51 -15.44
CA GLN A 191 7.19 -11.63 -15.15
C GLN A 191 5.84 -11.36 -15.82
N PRO A 192 5.33 -12.30 -16.64
CA PRO A 192 4.05 -12.12 -17.25
C PRO A 192 3.02 -11.99 -16.13
N ILE A 193 2.23 -10.93 -16.20
CA ILE A 193 0.95 -10.82 -15.50
C ILE A 193 0.28 -12.20 -15.72
N GLY A 194 -0.04 -12.89 -14.63
CA GLY A 194 -0.25 -14.35 -14.60
C GLY A 194 -1.09 -14.91 -15.75
N LYS A 195 -0.97 -16.22 -16.02
CA LYS A 195 -1.76 -16.87 -17.09
C LYS A 195 -3.24 -16.55 -16.87
N PRO A 196 -3.92 -15.87 -17.82
CA PRO A 196 -5.33 -15.52 -17.66
C PRO A 196 -6.13 -16.81 -17.49
N GLN A 197 -6.88 -16.91 -16.39
CA GLN A 197 -7.75 -18.03 -16.09
C GLN A 197 -9.18 -17.63 -16.43
N GLY A 198 -9.82 -18.40 -17.30
CA GLY A 198 -11.19 -18.16 -17.73
C GLY A 198 -11.34 -17.12 -18.84
N LYS A 199 -12.59 -16.73 -19.08
CA LYS A 199 -12.96 -15.66 -20.03
C LYS A 199 -12.72 -14.30 -19.37
N TYR A 200 -12.36 -13.29 -20.15
CA TYR A 200 -12.21 -11.93 -19.61
C TYR A 200 -13.57 -11.24 -19.49
N TRP A 201 -13.69 -10.26 -18.59
CA TRP A 201 -14.87 -9.41 -18.43
C TRP A 201 -14.47 -7.93 -18.43
N ILE A 202 -15.42 -7.06 -18.76
CA ILE A 202 -15.20 -5.61 -18.83
C ILE A 202 -15.56 -5.01 -17.47
N THR A 203 -14.73 -4.09 -16.97
CA THR A 203 -15.03 -3.34 -15.74
C THR A 203 -14.99 -1.85 -16.04
N ARG A 204 -16.04 -1.11 -15.64
CA ARG A 204 -16.11 0.35 -15.76
C ARG A 204 -15.71 0.99 -14.44
N VAL A 205 -14.63 1.76 -14.43
CA VAL A 205 -14.15 2.47 -13.24
C VAL A 205 -14.53 3.96 -13.37
N PRO A 206 -15.15 4.58 -12.35
CA PRO A 206 -15.42 6.02 -12.39
C PRO A 206 -14.10 6.79 -12.41
N THR A 207 -13.98 7.75 -13.33
CA THR A 207 -12.79 8.61 -13.44
C THR A 207 -13.18 10.08 -13.32
N THR A 208 -12.27 10.88 -12.78
CA THR A 208 -12.41 12.35 -12.68
C THR A 208 -12.03 13.07 -13.98
N LEU A 209 -11.60 12.33 -15.01
CA LEU A 209 -11.24 12.89 -16.30
C LEU A 209 -12.49 13.45 -17.02
N THR A 210 -12.34 14.64 -17.60
CA THR A 210 -13.39 15.30 -18.39
C THR A 210 -13.15 15.05 -19.89
N ILE A 211 -14.16 14.57 -20.60
CA ILE A 211 -14.09 14.34 -22.05
C ILE A 211 -14.28 15.66 -22.78
N LEU A 212 -13.34 16.03 -23.64
CA LEU A 212 -13.48 17.19 -24.55
C LEU A 212 -14.21 16.74 -25.82
N GLN A 213 -15.33 17.39 -26.14
CA GLN A 213 -16.06 17.12 -27.39
C GLN A 213 -15.36 17.77 -28.59
N ASP A 214 -15.35 17.03 -29.69
CA ASP A 214 -14.88 17.49 -31.01
C ASP A 214 -15.53 18.84 -31.37
N LYS A 215 -14.77 19.73 -32.01
CA LYS A 215 -15.13 21.11 -32.39
C LYS A 215 -15.42 22.11 -31.25
N SER A 216 -15.44 21.71 -29.97
CA SER A 216 -15.65 22.66 -28.85
C SER A 216 -14.47 23.63 -28.63
N THR A 217 -13.24 23.19 -28.95
CA THR A 217 -11.99 23.96 -28.73
C THR A 217 -11.13 24.12 -29.99
N GLY A 218 -11.68 23.87 -31.18
CA GLY A 218 -10.96 24.00 -32.46
C GLY A 218 -9.98 22.85 -32.78
N LEU A 219 -10.02 21.76 -32.00
CA LEU A 219 -9.28 20.54 -32.30
C LEU A 219 -10.22 19.55 -33.02
N PRO A 220 -9.92 19.12 -34.26
CA PRO A 220 -10.66 18.06 -34.93
C PRO A 220 -10.29 16.71 -34.29
N VAL A 221 -11.28 15.98 -33.80
CA VAL A 221 -11.12 14.66 -33.18
C VAL A 221 -12.07 13.68 -33.84
N ASP A 222 -11.53 12.79 -34.68
CA ASP A 222 -12.31 11.74 -35.37
C ASP A 222 -12.86 10.67 -34.39
N GLN A 223 -12.18 10.47 -33.25
CA GLN A 223 -12.53 9.47 -32.24
C GLN A 223 -12.37 10.05 -30.83
N PRO A 224 -13.45 10.51 -30.18
CA PRO A 224 -13.38 11.21 -28.90
C PRO A 224 -13.05 10.29 -27.72
N LEU A 225 -13.29 8.99 -27.85
CA LEU A 225 -12.91 7.97 -26.87
C LEU A 225 -12.26 6.77 -27.57
N PRO A 226 -11.26 6.13 -26.94
CA PRO A 226 -10.76 4.84 -27.37
C PRO A 226 -11.86 3.79 -27.18
N PHE A 227 -12.21 3.07 -28.24
CA PHE A 227 -12.98 1.83 -28.15
C PHE A 227 -12.02 0.65 -28.26
N PHE A 228 -12.24 -0.37 -27.44
CA PHE A 228 -11.43 -1.58 -27.46
C PHE A 228 -12.02 -2.54 -28.50
N VAL A 229 -11.48 -2.51 -29.72
CA VAL A 229 -11.83 -3.50 -30.74
C VAL A 229 -11.24 -4.84 -30.34
N GLU A 230 -12.10 -5.71 -29.83
CA GLU A 230 -11.70 -7.06 -29.46
C GLU A 230 -11.90 -8.01 -30.64
N ASN A 231 -10.83 -8.69 -31.03
CA ASN A 231 -10.82 -9.56 -32.21
C ASN A 231 -11.46 -10.92 -31.91
N ASN A 232 -11.59 -11.30 -30.63
CA ASN A 232 -12.16 -12.57 -30.19
C ASN A 232 -13.31 -12.39 -29.17
N PRO A 233 -14.51 -11.93 -29.60
CA PRO A 233 -15.65 -11.68 -28.71
C PRO A 233 -16.14 -12.91 -27.93
N GLU A 234 -15.87 -14.12 -28.43
CA GLU A 234 -16.27 -15.39 -27.81
C GLU A 234 -15.53 -15.68 -26.48
N ASN A 235 -14.37 -15.05 -26.30
CA ASN A 235 -13.54 -15.15 -25.10
C ASN A 235 -13.95 -14.13 -24.01
N CYS A 236 -15.02 -13.35 -24.23
CA CYS A 236 -15.64 -12.51 -23.23
C CYS A 236 -16.70 -13.28 -22.43
N GLU A 237 -16.78 -13.04 -21.12
CA GLU A 237 -17.86 -13.56 -20.28
C GLU A 237 -19.20 -12.89 -20.62
N ASN A 238 -19.19 -11.58 -20.92
CA ASN A 238 -20.37 -10.86 -21.38
C ASN A 238 -20.13 -10.11 -22.72
N PRO A 239 -20.31 -10.80 -23.86
CA PRO A 239 -20.10 -10.20 -25.18
C PRO A 239 -21.03 -9.02 -25.49
N SER A 240 -22.18 -8.90 -24.78
CA SER A 240 -23.15 -7.83 -25.02
C SER A 240 -22.68 -6.45 -24.52
N GLU A 241 -21.72 -6.41 -23.59
CA GLU A 241 -21.16 -5.17 -23.04
C GLU A 241 -19.98 -4.62 -23.86
N LEU A 242 -19.52 -5.36 -24.88
CA LEU A 242 -18.42 -4.92 -25.74
C LEU A 242 -18.87 -3.73 -26.60
N GLU A 243 -18.30 -2.57 -26.33
CA GLU A 243 -18.51 -1.36 -27.13
C GLU A 243 -17.74 -1.47 -28.45
N THR A 244 -18.42 -1.95 -29.50
CA THR A 244 -17.86 -2.03 -30.86
C THR A 244 -17.94 -0.70 -31.62
N LYS A 245 -18.77 0.23 -31.13
CA LYS A 245 -18.97 1.57 -31.69
C LYS A 245 -19.03 2.57 -30.55
N THR A 246 -18.57 3.79 -30.82
CA THR A 246 -18.72 4.91 -29.87
C THR A 246 -20.20 5.17 -29.57
N SER A 247 -20.53 5.29 -28.28
CA SER A 247 -21.87 5.73 -27.84
C SER A 247 -22.04 7.27 -27.94
N PHE A 248 -20.99 7.99 -28.35
CA PHE A 248 -21.01 9.44 -28.49
C PHE A 248 -21.32 9.83 -29.93
N ASP A 249 -22.45 10.50 -30.13
CA ASP A 249 -22.79 11.16 -31.38
C ASP A 249 -22.11 12.53 -31.45
N GLN A 250 -21.52 12.86 -32.60
CA GLN A 250 -21.12 14.24 -32.91
C GLN A 250 -22.37 15.12 -32.95
N ARG A 251 -22.48 16.04 -31.99
CA ARG A 251 -23.48 17.10 -32.00
C ARG A 251 -22.76 18.40 -32.31
N ASP A 252 -23.19 19.12 -33.35
CA ASP A 252 -22.71 20.48 -33.61
C ASP A 252 -23.29 21.43 -32.56
N ILE A 253 -22.69 21.45 -31.38
CA ILE A 253 -23.06 22.36 -30.29
C ILE A 253 -22.22 23.62 -30.46
N GLN A 254 -22.77 24.60 -31.18
CA GLN A 254 -22.21 25.95 -31.14
C GLN A 254 -22.49 26.56 -29.76
N LEU A 255 -21.42 26.89 -29.03
CA LEU A 255 -21.52 27.78 -27.87
C LEU A 255 -21.94 29.16 -28.38
N PHE A 256 -23.25 29.39 -28.51
CA PHE A 256 -23.76 30.74 -28.70
C PHE A 256 -23.46 31.52 -27.44
N ARG A 257 -22.57 32.51 -27.56
CA ARG A 257 -22.43 33.56 -26.54
C ARG A 257 -23.74 34.34 -26.55
N SER A 258 -24.59 34.10 -25.57
CA SER A 258 -25.84 34.85 -25.43
C SER A 258 -25.50 36.28 -25.02
N ASP A 259 -25.60 37.24 -25.95
CA ASP A 259 -25.63 38.67 -25.61
C ASP A 259 -27.00 39.11 -25.03
N LYS A 260 -27.76 38.17 -24.45
CA LYS A 260 -29.02 38.47 -23.77
C LYS A 260 -29.01 37.92 -22.35
N THR A 261 -29.23 38.83 -21.42
CA THR A 261 -29.51 38.61 -19.99
C THR A 261 -30.79 37.81 -19.78
N GLU A 262 -30.79 36.52 -20.06
CA GLU A 262 -31.84 35.60 -19.62
C GLU A 262 -31.22 34.52 -18.72
N SER A 263 -31.38 34.72 -17.41
CA SER A 263 -31.04 33.73 -16.39
C SER A 263 -32.13 32.66 -16.36
N THR A 264 -31.74 31.39 -16.33
CA THR A 264 -32.65 30.24 -16.15
C THR A 264 -32.98 29.97 -14.68
N LEU A 265 -32.62 30.86 -13.75
CA LEU A 265 -33.06 30.79 -12.36
C LEU A 265 -34.47 31.36 -12.23
N PRO A 266 -35.40 30.68 -11.52
CA PRO A 266 -36.68 31.28 -11.16
C PRO A 266 -36.40 32.56 -10.37
N LYS A 267 -37.07 33.65 -10.72
CA LYS A 267 -37.13 34.84 -9.87
C LYS A 267 -38.16 34.56 -8.78
N ASP A 268 -37.69 34.38 -7.55
CA ASP A 268 -38.52 34.51 -6.36
C ASP A 268 -38.86 36.00 -6.10
#